data_AF-A0A7V8TXK4-F1
#
_entry.id   AF-A0A7V8TXK4-F1
#
_cell.length_a   1.000
_cell.length_b   1.000
_cell.length_c   1.000
_cell.angle_alpha   90.00
_cell.angle_beta   90.00
_cell.angle_gamma   90.00
#
_symmetry.space_group_name_H-M   'P 1'
#
loop_
_entity.id
_entity.type
_entity.pdbx_description
1 polymer ?
#
loop_
_entity_poly.entity_id
_entity_poly.type
_entity_poly.pdbx_seq_one_letter_code
_entity_poly.pdbx_strand_id
1 'polypeptide(L)'
;GPEKNHNVEPIYFHIILEEGKEFNCDVPEGHNSFIYLLEGELKIGKNNHEKTNNSNLILLNRGTKLITKANKKTEFLFIAGKPIGEPIARGGPFVMNTKAEILEAIQDYNNGTFAKY
;
A
#
# COMPACT_ATOMS: atom_id res chain seq x y z
N GLY A 1 -6.67 -8.22 10.96
CA GLY A 1 -6.02 -9.54 10.68
C GLY A 1 -5.94 -9.69 9.18
N PRO A 2 -4.91 -10.37 8.62
CA PRO A 2 -4.72 -10.39 7.17
C PRO A 2 -5.90 -11.07 6.48
N GLU A 3 -6.29 -10.50 5.35
CA GLU A 3 -7.11 -11.22 4.37
C GLU A 3 -6.30 -12.45 3.93
N LYS A 4 -6.97 -13.60 3.85
CA LYS A 4 -6.34 -14.87 3.47
C LYS A 4 -6.91 -15.29 2.12
N ASN A 5 -6.03 -15.78 1.26
CA ASN A 5 -6.32 -16.32 -0.08
C ASN A 5 -6.45 -15.30 -1.23
N HIS A 6 -5.99 -14.06 -1.06
CA HIS A 6 -5.81 -13.16 -2.19
C HIS A 6 -4.44 -13.32 -2.84
N ASN A 7 -4.39 -13.23 -4.19
CA ASN A 7 -3.20 -13.50 -5.01
C ASN A 7 -1.99 -12.59 -4.71
N VAL A 8 -2.19 -11.53 -3.92
CA VAL A 8 -1.16 -10.55 -3.55
C VAL A 8 -0.74 -10.60 -2.07
N GLU A 9 -1.32 -11.48 -1.26
CA GLU A 9 -0.96 -11.68 0.14
C GLU A 9 -0.82 -10.35 0.93
N PRO A 10 -1.90 -9.54 1.03
CA PRO A 10 -1.79 -8.16 1.48
C PRO A 10 -1.52 -8.06 2.98
N ILE A 11 -0.60 -7.17 3.34
CA ILE A 11 -0.42 -6.65 4.69
C ILE A 11 -1.01 -5.25 4.72
N TYR A 12 -1.94 -5.04 5.66
CA TYR A 12 -2.52 -3.73 5.93
C TYR A 12 -2.58 -3.52 7.44
N PHE A 13 -1.75 -2.60 7.93
CA PHE A 13 -1.75 -2.20 9.33
C PHE A 13 -2.03 -0.72 9.46
N HIS A 14 -2.94 -0.39 10.36
CA HIS A 14 -3.12 0.95 10.89
C HIS A 14 -2.46 1.00 12.27
N ILE A 15 -1.48 1.87 12.44
CA ILE A 15 -0.57 1.87 13.58
C ILE A 15 -0.56 3.26 14.21
N ILE A 16 -0.75 3.29 15.53
CA ILE A 16 -0.60 4.49 16.36
C ILE A 16 0.52 4.20 17.35
N LEU A 17 1.57 5.02 17.33
CA LEU A 17 2.71 4.94 18.23
C LEU A 17 2.81 6.20 19.08
N GLU A 18 2.98 6.02 20.39
CA GLU A 18 3.40 7.09 21.29
C GLU A 18 4.89 7.42 21.10
N GLU A 19 5.30 8.60 21.55
CA GLU A 19 6.69 9.07 21.39
C GLU A 19 7.71 8.07 21.96
N GLY A 20 8.78 7.85 21.21
CA GLY A 20 9.86 6.93 21.56
C GLY A 20 9.56 5.45 21.37
N LYS A 21 8.32 5.07 21.03
CA LYS A 21 7.92 3.68 20.77
C LYS A 21 8.33 3.22 19.38
N GLU A 22 8.48 1.92 19.26
CA GLU A 22 8.94 1.25 18.04
C GLU A 22 7.89 0.24 17.57
N PHE A 23 7.78 0.12 16.24
CA PHE A 23 7.02 -0.93 15.59
C PHE A 23 7.94 -1.71 14.66
N ASN A 24 7.82 -3.04 14.73
CA ASN A 24 8.61 -3.95 13.91
C ASN A 24 7.69 -5.03 13.36
N CYS A 25 7.78 -5.32 12.06
CA CYS A 25 7.11 -6.46 11.47
C CYS A 25 7.96 -7.10 10.37
N ASP A 26 7.80 -8.40 10.22
CA ASP A 26 8.39 -9.13 9.10
C ASP A 26 7.53 -8.90 7.85
N VAL A 27 8.21 -8.76 6.71
CA VAL A 27 7.61 -8.53 5.40
C VAL A 27 8.04 -9.69 4.50
N PRO A 28 7.12 -10.42 3.87
CA PRO A 28 7.49 -11.49 2.94
C PRO A 28 8.41 -10.99 1.83
N GLU A 29 9.37 -11.82 1.45
CA GLU A 29 10.34 -11.47 0.42
C GLU A 29 9.65 -11.17 -0.92
N GLY A 30 10.13 -10.14 -1.63
CA GLY A 30 9.59 -9.73 -2.92
C GLY A 30 8.35 -8.84 -2.87
N HIS A 31 7.73 -8.63 -1.70
CA HIS A 31 6.61 -7.69 -1.56
C HIS A 31 7.06 -6.26 -1.86
N ASN A 32 6.23 -5.52 -2.60
CA ASN A 32 6.29 -4.06 -2.62
C ASN A 32 5.68 -3.53 -1.32
N SER A 33 6.22 -2.45 -0.78
CA SER A 33 5.69 -1.88 0.45
C SER A 33 5.85 -0.36 0.52
N PHE A 34 4.96 0.27 1.26
CA PHE A 34 4.99 1.71 1.51
C PHE A 34 4.36 2.04 2.87
N ILE A 35 4.72 3.21 3.38
CA ILE A 35 4.07 3.83 4.54
C ILE A 35 3.30 5.05 4.08
N TYR A 36 2.09 5.23 4.57
CA TYR A 36 1.36 6.49 4.47
C TYR A 36 1.31 7.13 5.86
N LEU A 37 2.07 8.21 6.03
CA LEU A 37 2.16 8.94 7.31
C LEU A 37 0.97 9.89 7.42
N LEU A 38 0.04 9.59 8.34
CA LEU A 38 -1.14 10.41 8.58
C LEU A 38 -0.77 11.64 9.42
N GLU A 39 -0.10 11.40 10.55
CA GLU A 39 0.32 12.44 11.47
C GLU A 39 1.60 12.03 12.20
N GLY A 40 2.48 12.99 12.49
CA GLY A 40 3.60 12.81 13.42
C GLY A 40 4.98 12.85 12.75
N GLU A 41 5.95 12.20 13.40
CA GLU A 41 7.33 12.16 12.91
C GLU A 41 7.88 10.74 13.13
N LEU A 42 8.12 10.03 12.02
CA LEU A 42 8.53 8.63 12.02
C LEU A 42 9.97 8.50 11.50
N LYS A 43 10.82 7.80 12.25
CA LYS A 43 12.09 7.29 11.76
C LYS A 43 11.88 5.89 11.20
N ILE A 44 12.37 5.62 9.99
CA ILE A 44 12.24 4.34 9.30
C ILE A 44 13.62 3.73 9.10
N GLY A 45 13.80 2.46 9.48
CA GLY A 45 15.05 1.74 9.37
C GLY A 45 16.19 2.33 10.22
N LYS A 46 17.43 2.02 9.82
CA LYS A 46 18.65 2.49 10.51
C LYS A 46 19.20 3.79 9.93
N ASN A 47 18.80 4.14 8.72
CA ASN A 47 19.32 5.32 8.03
C ASN A 47 18.60 6.58 8.51
N ASN A 48 19.30 7.72 8.43
CA ASN A 48 18.63 9.01 8.56
C ASN A 48 18.04 9.37 7.20
N HIS A 49 16.73 9.52 7.16
CA HIS A 49 16.01 10.06 6.01
C HIS A 49 15.60 11.50 6.33
N GLU A 50 15.38 12.32 5.30
CA GLU A 50 14.82 13.66 5.50
C GLU A 50 13.50 13.57 6.27
N LYS A 51 13.21 14.59 7.08
CA LYS A 51 11.98 14.62 7.87
C LYS A 51 10.80 14.57 6.93
N THR A 52 9.96 13.55 7.11
CA THR A 52 8.69 13.43 6.41
C THR A 52 7.63 14.20 7.19
N ASN A 53 6.92 15.10 6.51
CA ASN A 53 5.78 15.81 7.11
C ASN A 53 4.51 14.94 7.07
N ASN A 54 3.42 15.41 7.67
CA ASN A 54 2.11 14.78 7.56
C ASN A 54 1.68 14.60 6.09
N SER A 55 0.84 13.59 5.83
CA SER A 55 0.26 13.26 4.52
C SER A 55 1.27 12.87 3.44
N ASN A 56 2.38 12.23 3.83
CA ASN A 56 3.40 11.75 2.89
C ASN A 56 3.29 10.24 2.63
N LEU A 57 3.43 9.87 1.36
CA LEU A 57 3.62 8.48 0.93
C LEU A 57 5.12 8.18 0.82
N ILE A 58 5.57 7.21 1.60
CA ILE A 58 6.98 6.82 1.69
C ILE A 58 7.12 5.44 1.03
N LEU A 59 7.74 5.41 -0.15
CA LEU A 59 8.07 4.16 -0.82
C LEU A 59 9.26 3.50 -0.13
N LEU A 60 9.11 2.22 0.21
CA LEU A 60 10.16 1.45 0.85
C LEU A 60 10.88 0.60 -0.18
N ASN A 61 12.19 0.47 -0.01
CA ASN A 61 12.94 -0.55 -0.73
C ASN A 61 12.47 -1.94 -0.28
N ARG A 62 12.54 -2.90 -1.21
CA ARG A 62 12.24 -4.30 -0.87
C ARG A 62 13.20 -4.79 0.19
N GLY A 63 12.65 -5.46 1.19
CA GLY A 63 13.36 -6.04 2.31
C GLY A 63 12.42 -6.95 3.10
N THR A 64 12.97 -7.71 4.03
CA THR A 64 12.22 -8.73 4.77
C THR A 64 11.70 -8.23 6.12
N LYS A 65 12.00 -6.98 6.47
CA LYS A 65 11.66 -6.43 7.79
C LYS A 65 11.44 -4.93 7.73
N LEU A 66 10.34 -4.49 8.33
CA LEU A 66 10.09 -3.09 8.64
C LEU A 66 10.48 -2.82 10.09
N ILE A 67 11.20 -1.72 10.29
CA ILE A 67 11.57 -1.18 11.60
C ILE A 67 11.21 0.30 11.59
N THR A 68 10.37 0.74 12.52
CA THR A 68 10.01 2.16 12.66
C THR A 68 10.06 2.60 14.11
N LYS A 69 10.37 3.88 14.32
CA LYS A 69 10.41 4.53 15.63
C LYS A 69 9.74 5.89 15.57
N ALA A 70 8.85 6.15 16.52
CA ALA A 70 8.16 7.43 16.66
C ALA A 70 9.09 8.46 17.35
N ASN A 71 9.42 9.55 16.66
CA ASN A 71 10.09 10.71 17.26
C ASN A 71 9.09 11.62 18.00
N LYS A 72 7.81 11.52 17.65
CA LYS A 72 6.65 12.14 18.30
C LYS A 72 5.49 11.16 18.22
N LYS A 73 4.38 11.41 18.93
CA LYS A 73 3.14 10.66 18.69
C LYS A 73 2.82 10.64 17.18
N THR A 74 2.65 9.44 16.64
CA THR A 74 2.61 9.20 15.20
C THR A 74 1.53 8.19 14.84
N GLU A 75 0.79 8.48 13.78
CA GLU A 75 -0.23 7.62 13.19
C GLU A 75 0.10 7.39 11.71
N PHE A 76 0.12 6.12 11.29
CA PHE A 76 0.46 5.77 9.92
C PHE A 76 -0.20 4.46 9.47
N LEU A 77 -0.30 4.31 8.15
CA LEU A 77 -0.63 3.04 7.51
C LEU A 77 0.65 2.39 7.00
N PHE A 78 0.81 1.10 7.24
CA PHE A 78 1.79 0.28 6.57
C PHE A 78 1.09 -0.71 5.66
N ILE A 79 1.44 -0.68 4.37
CA ILE A 79 0.83 -1.51 3.35
C ILE A 79 1.94 -2.24 2.58
N ALA A 80 1.80 -3.55 2.43
CA ALA A 80 2.68 -4.36 1.62
C ALA A 80 1.90 -5.45 0.87
N GLY A 81 2.43 -5.90 -0.26
CA GLY A 81 1.82 -6.97 -1.03
C GLY A 81 2.73 -7.46 -2.15
N LYS A 82 2.52 -8.73 -2.53
CA LYS A 82 3.19 -9.35 -3.67
C LYS A 82 2.79 -8.62 -4.96
N PRO A 83 3.75 -8.23 -5.81
CA PRO A 83 3.44 -7.68 -7.12
C PRO A 83 2.63 -8.68 -7.94
N ILE A 84 1.54 -8.23 -8.56
CA ILE A 84 0.69 -9.08 -9.44
C ILE A 84 1.49 -9.53 -10.68
N GLY A 85 2.34 -8.65 -11.22
CA GLY A 85 3.17 -8.96 -12.39
C GLY A 85 2.43 -8.91 -13.73
N GLU A 86 1.18 -8.47 -13.74
CA GLU A 86 0.38 -8.32 -14.96
C GLU A 86 0.37 -6.88 -15.47
N PRO A 87 0.12 -6.66 -16.78
CA PRO A 87 -0.07 -5.32 -17.33
C PRO A 87 -1.25 -4.61 -16.67
N ILE A 88 -1.18 -3.27 -16.61
CA ILE A 88 -2.23 -2.41 -16.06
C ILE A 88 -2.69 -1.44 -17.14
N ALA A 89 -3.96 -1.51 -17.51
CA ALA A 89 -4.67 -0.54 -18.32
C ALA A 89 -5.72 0.17 -17.45
N ARG A 90 -5.79 1.51 -17.54
CA ARG A 90 -6.74 2.32 -16.76
C ARG A 90 -7.60 3.17 -17.67
N GLY A 91 -8.90 3.25 -17.37
CA GLY A 91 -9.86 4.10 -18.06
C GLY A 91 -10.94 4.57 -17.09
N GLY A 92 -10.78 5.78 -16.54
CA GLY A 92 -11.69 6.31 -15.53
C GLY A 92 -11.76 5.40 -14.29
N PRO A 93 -12.95 4.89 -13.91
CA PRO A 93 -13.12 4.00 -12.75
C PRO A 93 -12.68 2.56 -13.01
N PHE A 94 -12.33 2.19 -14.25
CA PHE A 94 -12.01 0.81 -14.63
C PHE A 94 -10.49 0.58 -14.66
N VAL A 95 -10.07 -0.56 -14.12
CA VAL A 95 -8.69 -1.06 -14.17
C VAL A 95 -8.75 -2.49 -14.70
N MET A 96 -8.10 -2.74 -15.84
CA MET A 96 -8.03 -4.04 -16.52
C MET A 96 -6.58 -4.32 -16.96
N ASN A 97 -6.33 -5.40 -17.69
CA ASN A 97 -4.99 -5.73 -18.18
C ASN A 97 -4.69 -5.12 -19.55
N THR A 98 -5.71 -4.91 -20.39
CA THR A 98 -5.56 -4.40 -21.77
C THR A 98 -6.49 -3.22 -22.09
N LYS A 99 -6.15 -2.46 -23.14
CA LYS A 99 -7.00 -1.37 -23.63
C LYS A 99 -8.35 -1.87 -24.18
N ALA A 100 -8.37 -3.07 -24.77
CA ALA A 100 -9.60 -3.66 -25.32
C ALA A 100 -10.61 -3.93 -24.21
N GLU A 101 -10.18 -4.55 -23.11
CA GLU A 101 -11.02 -4.82 -21.92
C GLU A 101 -11.54 -3.52 -21.28
N ILE A 102 -10.75 -2.43 -21.29
CA ILE A 102 -11.23 -1.12 -20.84
C ILE A 102 -12.37 -0.61 -21.72
N LEU A 103 -12.26 -0.73 -23.05
CA LEU A 103 -13.30 -0.29 -23.97
C LEU A 103 -14.58 -1.11 -23.80
N GLU A 104 -14.44 -2.43 -23.61
CA GLU A 104 -15.55 -3.33 -23.31
C GLU A 104 -16.25 -2.95 -21.99
N ALA A 105 -15.49 -2.75 -20.90
CA ALA A 105 -16.05 -2.35 -19.61
C ALA A 105 -16.83 -1.01 -19.67
N ILE A 106 -16.33 -0.04 -20.45
CA ILE A 106 -17.02 1.23 -20.69
C ILE A 106 -18.31 1.01 -21.47
N GLN A 107 -18.28 0.16 -22.51
CA GLN A 107 -19.48 -0.18 -23.29
C GLN A 107 -20.53 -0.87 -22.41
N ASP A 108 -20.13 -1.85 -21.60
CA ASP A 108 -21.03 -2.52 -20.67
C ASP A 108 -21.64 -1.57 -19.65
N TYR A 109 -20.86 -0.61 -19.15
CA TYR A 109 -21.35 0.40 -18.23
C TYR A 109 -22.39 1.30 -18.89
N ASN A 110 -22.10 1.79 -20.10
CA ASN A 110 -23.01 2.64 -20.85
C ASN A 110 -24.31 1.91 -21.25
N ASN A 111 -24.22 0.60 -21.52
CA ASN A 111 -25.35 -0.25 -21.87
C ASN A 111 -26.13 -0.74 -20.64
N GLY A 112 -25.68 -0.40 -19.42
CA GLY A 112 -26.27 -0.87 -18.17
C GLY A 112 -26.17 -2.39 -18.00
N THR A 113 -25.19 -3.05 -18.63
CA THR A 113 -24.88 -4.48 -18.50
C THR A 113 -23.71 -4.75 -17.58
N PHE A 114 -22.98 -3.71 -17.17
CA PHE A 114 -21.83 -3.83 -16.26
C PHE A 114 -22.21 -4.50 -14.94
N ALA A 115 -21.45 -5.55 -14.59
CA ALA A 115 -21.60 -6.31 -13.35
C ALA A 115 -23.01 -6.88 -13.10
N LYS A 116 -23.84 -7.08 -14.15
CA LYS A 116 -25.11 -7.81 -14.01
C LYS A 116 -24.83 -9.27 -13.66
N TYR A 117 -25.11 -9.61 -12.41
CA TYR A 117 -25.31 -10.98 -11.92
C TYR A 117 -26.79 -11.15 -11.57
#